data_AF-A0A958KMI9-F1
#
_entry.id   AF-A0A958KMI9-F1
#
_cell.length_a   1.000
_cell.length_b   1.000
_cell.length_c   1.000
_cell.angle_alpha   90.00
_cell.angle_beta   90.00
_cell.angle_gamma   90.00
#
_symmetry.space_group_name_H-M   'P 1'
#
loop_
_entity.id
_entity.type
_entity.pdbx_description
1 polymer ?
#
loop_
_entity_poly.entity_id
_entity_poly.type
_entity_poly.pdbx_seq_one_letter_code
_entity_poly.pdbx_strand_id
1 'polypeptide(L)'
;MTGSFVDKLLISFDKLENCIAVTESVLKQKPEVPDDVLKRITQYSEIVSKQRRLAEELRGYLADQNWDQVSRHIKLINGLSSMIRDDAQQILATNGEFLGEQHSQQHFC
;
A
#
# COMPACT_ATOMS: atom_id res chain seq x y z
N MET A 1 -5.32 10.99 25.42
CA MET A 1 -4.01 11.01 24.71
C MET A 1 -3.88 9.91 23.65
N THR A 2 -4.59 8.78 23.74
CA THR A 2 -4.54 7.66 22.76
C THR A 2 -5.27 7.91 21.43
N GLY A 3 -6.35 8.72 21.43
CA GLY A 3 -7.06 9.10 20.20
C GLY A 3 -6.13 9.71 19.14
N SER A 4 -5.19 10.56 19.57
CA SER A 4 -4.23 11.24 18.69
C SER A 4 -3.37 10.30 17.84
N PHE A 5 -3.03 9.10 18.33
CA PHE A 5 -2.22 8.16 17.58
C PHE A 5 -3.03 7.42 16.52
N VAL A 6 -4.20 6.89 16.90
CA VAL A 6 -5.10 6.20 15.97
C VAL A 6 -5.57 7.14 14.87
N ASP A 7 -5.85 8.40 15.21
CA ASP A 7 -6.25 9.42 14.23
C ASP A 7 -5.15 9.67 13.18
N LYS A 8 -3.89 9.77 13.62
CA LYS A 8 -2.73 9.88 12.70
C LYS A 8 -2.58 8.65 11.81
N LEU A 9 -2.87 7.46 12.35
CA LEU A 9 -2.81 6.21 11.60
C LEU A 9 -3.90 6.16 10.52
N LEU A 10 -5.13 6.52 10.86
CA LEU A 10 -6.24 6.61 9.89
C LEU A 10 -5.94 7.63 8.78
N ILE A 11 -5.42 8.81 9.12
CA ILE A 11 -4.97 9.81 8.13
C ILE A 11 -3.87 9.23 7.22
N SER A 12 -2.98 8.40 7.76
CA SER A 12 -1.92 7.77 6.96
C SER A 12 -2.49 6.74 5.98
N PHE A 13 -3.54 6.02 6.38
CA PHE A 13 -4.25 5.10 5.48
C PHE A 13 -5.02 5.84 4.39
N ASP A 14 -5.69 6.96 4.71
CA ASP A 14 -6.36 7.79 3.69
C ASP A 14 -5.36 8.27 2.62
N LYS A 15 -4.17 8.68 3.04
CA LYS A 15 -3.09 9.07 2.13
C LYS A 15 -2.62 7.90 1.27
N LEU A 16 -2.42 6.73 1.88
CA LEU A 16 -1.97 5.53 1.17
C LEU A 16 -3.01 5.05 0.15
N GLU A 17 -4.29 5.05 0.53
CA GLU A 17 -5.41 4.69 -0.34
C GLU A 17 -5.50 5.63 -1.55
N ASN A 18 -5.38 6.95 -1.32
CA ASN A 18 -5.34 7.93 -2.41
C ASN A 18 -4.12 7.69 -3.32
N CYS A 19 -2.94 7.43 -2.76
CA CYS A 19 -1.75 7.10 -3.56
C CYS A 19 -1.99 5.87 -4.42
N ILE A 20 -2.56 4.79 -3.86
CA ILE A 20 -2.89 3.57 -4.60
C ILE A 20 -3.87 3.88 -5.75
N ALA A 21 -4.94 4.62 -5.48
CA ALA A 21 -5.95 4.97 -6.48
C ALA A 21 -5.35 5.81 -7.63
N VAL A 22 -4.50 6.79 -7.31
CA VAL A 22 -3.80 7.59 -8.31
C VAL A 22 -2.84 6.72 -9.13
N THR A 23 -2.05 5.87 -8.48
CA THR A 23 -1.12 4.96 -9.16
C THR A 23 -1.87 4.01 -10.08
N GLU A 24 -2.98 3.41 -9.63
CA GLU A 24 -3.82 2.54 -10.44
C GLU A 24 -4.35 3.27 -11.69
N SER A 25 -4.85 4.49 -11.52
CA SER A 25 -5.36 5.32 -12.62
C SER A 25 -4.26 5.64 -13.65
N VAL A 26 -3.06 5.99 -13.19
CA VAL A 26 -1.91 6.29 -14.06
C VAL A 26 -1.45 5.04 -14.83
N LEU A 27 -1.40 3.89 -14.18
CA LEU A 27 -0.93 2.65 -14.81
C LEU A 27 -1.94 2.10 -15.81
N LYS A 28 -3.25 2.23 -15.57
CA LYS A 28 -4.29 1.85 -16.54
C LYS A 28 -4.22 2.62 -17.85
N GLN A 29 -3.61 3.81 -17.85
CA GLN A 29 -3.41 4.63 -19.06
C GLN A 29 -2.18 4.21 -19.86
N LYS A 30 -1.32 3.34 -19.32
CA LYS A 30 -0.08 2.91 -19.96
C LYS A 30 -0.28 1.52 -20.60
N PRO A 31 -0.13 1.38 -21.93
CA PRO A 31 -0.37 0.11 -22.63
C PRO A 31 0.68 -0.96 -22.34
N GLU A 32 1.82 -0.58 -21.76
CA GLU A 32 2.96 -1.46 -21.50
C GLU A 32 2.99 -2.04 -20.08
N VAL A 33 1.99 -1.72 -19.24
CA VAL A 33 1.96 -2.22 -17.86
C VAL A 33 1.37 -3.63 -17.85
N PRO A 34 2.09 -4.62 -17.30
CA PRO A 34 1.57 -5.98 -17.16
C PRO A 34 0.30 -6.05 -16.30
N ASP A 35 -0.67 -6.89 -16.70
CA ASP A 35 -1.94 -7.07 -16.00
C ASP A 35 -1.76 -7.56 -14.55
N ASP A 36 -0.70 -8.32 -14.27
CA ASP A 36 -0.37 -8.80 -12.93
C ASP A 36 0.04 -7.66 -11.99
N VAL A 37 0.74 -6.64 -12.50
CA VAL A 37 1.10 -5.42 -11.76
C VAL A 37 -0.17 -4.63 -11.40
N LEU A 38 -1.09 -4.46 -12.36
CA LEU A 38 -2.37 -3.80 -12.11
C LEU A 38 -3.18 -4.54 -11.04
N LYS A 39 -3.26 -5.88 -11.16
CA LYS A 39 -3.97 -6.72 -10.19
C LYS A 39 -3.40 -6.59 -8.77
N ARG A 40 -2.07 -6.58 -8.63
CA ARG A 40 -1.40 -6.41 -7.31
C ARG A 40 -1.69 -5.05 -6.70
N ILE A 41 -1.70 -3.99 -7.51
CA ILE A 41 -2.01 -2.64 -7.02
C ILE A 41 -3.48 -2.53 -6.58
N THR A 42 -4.41 -3.14 -7.32
CA THR A 42 -5.80 -3.24 -6.87
C THR A 42 -5.90 -3.99 -5.53
N GLN A 43 -5.12 -5.06 -5.32
CA GLN A 43 -5.10 -5.79 -4.04
C GLN A 43 -4.58 -4.94 -2.87
N TYR A 44 -3.72 -3.94 -3.10
CA TYR A 44 -3.29 -3.04 -2.03
C TYR A 44 -4.45 -2.26 -1.42
N SER A 45 -5.45 -1.86 -2.22
CA SER A 45 -6.63 -1.15 -1.71
C SER A 45 -7.44 -1.99 -0.71
N GLU A 46 -7.56 -3.30 -0.95
CA GLU A 46 -8.21 -4.24 -0.04
C GLU A 46 -7.42 -4.43 1.26
N ILE A 47 -6.09 -4.46 1.16
CA ILE A 47 -5.21 -4.56 2.33
C ILE A 47 -5.32 -3.31 3.19
N VAL A 48 -5.27 -2.12 2.60
CA VAL A 48 -5.44 -0.85 3.32
C VAL A 48 -6.82 -0.76 3.98
N SER A 49 -7.88 -1.22 3.30
CA SER A 49 -9.22 -1.33 3.88
C SER A 49 -9.24 -2.21 5.14
N LYS A 50 -8.51 -3.33 5.15
CA LYS A 50 -8.36 -4.19 6.34
C LYS A 50 -7.58 -3.50 7.45
N GLN A 51 -6.51 -2.78 7.11
CA GLN A 51 -5.73 -2.01 8.09
C GLN A 51 -6.58 -0.92 8.76
N ARG A 52 -7.46 -0.26 8.00
CA ARG A 52 -8.40 0.73 8.53
C ARG A 52 -9.33 0.13 9.58
N ARG A 53 -9.96 -1.01 9.28
CA ARG A 53 -10.83 -1.72 10.22
C ARG A 53 -10.08 -2.11 11.50
N LEU A 54 -8.86 -2.62 11.37
CA LEU A 54 -8.01 -2.92 12.52
C LEU A 54 -7.69 -1.67 13.36
N ALA A 55 -7.47 -0.51 12.75
CA ALA A 55 -7.22 0.73 13.49
C ALA A 55 -8.49 1.27 14.18
N GLU A 56 -9.66 1.10 13.58
CA GLU A 56 -10.94 1.44 14.21
C GLU A 56 -11.20 0.56 15.44
N GLU A 57 -10.98 -0.76 15.32
CA GLU A 57 -11.06 -1.71 16.44
C GLU A 57 -10.03 -1.39 17.54
N LEU A 58 -8.81 -1.01 17.14
CA LEU A 58 -7.73 -0.61 18.07
C LEU A 58 -8.16 0.55 18.97
N ARG A 59 -8.98 1.49 18.46
CA ARG A 59 -9.53 2.59 19.27
C ARG A 59 -10.40 2.05 20.42
N GLY A 60 -11.21 1.03 20.14
CA GLY A 60 -12.02 0.36 21.16
C GLY A 60 -11.16 -0.32 22.21
N TYR A 61 -10.19 -1.13 21.80
CA TYR A 61 -9.30 -1.82 22.73
C TYR A 61 -8.44 -0.86 23.58
N LEU A 62 -8.07 0.30 23.03
CA LEU A 62 -7.38 1.35 23.80
C LEU A 62 -8.28 1.98 24.87
N ALA A 63 -9.58 2.13 24.60
CA ALA A 63 -10.54 2.64 25.58
C ALA A 63 -10.78 1.61 26.70
N ASP A 64 -10.86 0.33 26.33
CA ASP A 64 -11.07 -0.80 27.25
C ASP A 64 -9.79 -1.23 27.99
N GLN A 65 -8.64 -0.58 27.72
CA GLN A 65 -7.31 -0.94 28.24
C GLN A 65 -6.93 -2.42 27.98
N ASN A 66 -7.43 -2.99 26.89
CA ASN A 66 -7.14 -4.36 26.49
C ASN A 66 -5.79 -4.43 25.76
N TRP A 67 -4.71 -4.36 26.52
CA TRP A 67 -3.34 -4.24 26.00
C TRP A 67 -2.90 -5.43 25.12
N ASP A 68 -3.45 -6.62 25.37
CA ASP A 68 -3.18 -7.80 24.56
C ASP A 68 -3.73 -7.63 23.13
N GLN A 69 -4.97 -7.16 23.00
CA GLN A 69 -5.56 -6.87 21.69
C GLN A 69 -4.90 -5.66 21.03
N VAL A 70 -4.55 -4.62 21.80
CA VAL A 70 -3.78 -3.48 21.29
C VAL A 70 -2.47 -3.95 20.63
N SER A 71 -1.70 -4.80 21.32
CA SER A 71 -0.43 -5.34 20.79
C SER A 71 -0.66 -6.19 19.55
N ARG A 72 -1.69 -7.04 19.56
CA ARG A 72 -2.04 -7.90 18.42
C ARG A 72 -2.38 -7.08 17.18
N HIS A 73 -3.24 -6.07 17.32
CA HIS A 73 -3.67 -5.23 16.21
C HIS A 73 -2.54 -4.40 15.63
N ILE A 74 -1.66 -3.86 16.48
CA ILE A 74 -0.44 -3.16 16.01
C ILE A 74 0.44 -4.09 15.17
N LYS A 75 0.67 -5.34 15.61
CA LYS A 75 1.45 -6.32 14.84
C LYS A 75 0.82 -6.64 13.49
N LEU A 76 -0.51 -6.82 13.45
CA LEU A 76 -1.23 -7.09 12.20
C LEU A 76 -1.14 -5.90 11.23
N ILE A 77 -1.35 -4.68 11.73
CA ILE A 77 -1.24 -3.46 10.93
C ILE A 77 0.16 -3.33 10.34
N ASN A 78 1.21 -3.51 11.14
CA ASN A 78 2.60 -3.41 10.70
C ASN A 78 2.98 -4.51 9.71
N GLY A 79 2.47 -5.73 9.90
CA GLY A 79 2.66 -6.85 8.97
C GLY A 79 2.05 -6.57 7.60
N LEU A 80 0.82 -6.07 7.57
CA LEU A 80 0.13 -5.68 6.33
C LEU A 80 0.84 -4.51 5.62
N SER A 81 1.35 -3.52 6.36
CA SER A 81 2.12 -2.41 5.79
C SER A 81 3.43 -2.90 5.17
N SER A 82 4.11 -3.84 5.84
CA SER A 82 5.36 -4.41 5.33
C SER A 82 5.10 -5.22 4.07
N MET A 83 4.02 -6.01 4.03
CA MET A 83 3.61 -6.76 2.85
C MET A 83 3.40 -5.85 1.63
N ILE A 84 2.64 -4.76 1.76
CA ILE A 84 2.45 -3.80 0.65
C ILE A 84 3.78 -3.20 0.21
N ARG A 85 4.62 -2.76 1.16
CA ARG A 85 5.90 -2.12 0.85
C ARG A 85 6.84 -3.07 0.11
N ASP A 86 7.00 -4.28 0.61
CA ASP A 86 7.93 -5.26 0.06
C ASP A 86 7.47 -5.72 -1.33
N ASP A 87 6.16 -5.89 -1.52
CA ASP A 87 5.53 -6.18 -2.82
C ASP A 87 5.75 -5.04 -3.82
N ALA A 88 5.54 -3.79 -3.38
CA ALA A 88 5.76 -2.60 -4.21
C ALA A 88 7.23 -2.43 -4.62
N GLN A 89 8.17 -2.72 -3.71
CA GLN A 89 9.59 -2.74 -4.03
C GLN A 89 9.92 -3.78 -5.09
N GLN A 90 9.31 -4.96 -5.02
CA GLN A 90 9.48 -6.00 -6.04
C GLN A 90 8.91 -5.58 -7.40
N ILE A 91 7.75 -4.92 -7.44
CA ILE A 91 7.19 -4.33 -8.68
C ILE A 91 8.18 -3.33 -9.28
N LEU A 92 8.74 -2.44 -8.47
CA LEU A 92 9.69 -1.41 -8.92
C LEU A 92 11.02 -2.02 -9.38
N ALA A 93 11.52 -3.05 -8.69
CA ALA A 93 12.75 -3.75 -9.08
C ALA A 93 12.59 -4.46 -10.43
N THR A 94 11.43 -5.07 -10.68
CA THR A 94 11.14 -5.79 -11.92
C THR A 94 10.87 -4.82 -13.08
N ASN A 95 10.20 -3.68 -12.81
CA ASN A 95 9.88 -2.67 -13.83
C ASN A 95 10.99 -1.63 -14.04
N GLY A 96 11.99 -1.56 -13.15
CA GLY A 96 13.17 -0.71 -13.29
C GLY A 96 14.07 -1.12 -14.46
N GLU A 97 14.05 -2.40 -14.84
CA GLU A 97 14.68 -2.89 -16.07
C GLU A 97 13.85 -2.51 -17.32
N PHE A 98 12.52 -2.46 -17.21
CA PHE A 98 11.63 -2.18 -18.34
C PHE A 98 11.63 -0.71 -18.81
N LEU A 99 11.91 0.24 -17.91
CA LEU A 99 12.03 1.67 -18.25
C LEU A 99 13.44 2.06 -18.73
N GLY A 100 14.40 1.13 -18.71
CA GLY A 100 15.80 1.37 -19.08
C GLY A 100 16.16 1.13 -20.55
N GLU A 101 15.31 0.46 -21.34
CA GLU A 101 15.70 -0.03 -22.68
C GLU A 101 14.92 0.57 -23.87
N GLN A 102 14.13 1.63 -23.72
CA GLN A 102 13.46 2.28 -24.86
C GLN A 102 14.23 3.42 -25.54
N HIS A 103 15.52 3.63 -25.25
CA HIS A 103 16.27 4.77 -25.80
C HIS A 103 17.57 4.43 -26.54
N SER A 104 17.65 3.30 -27.23
CA SER A 104 18.82 2.97 -28.07
C SER A 104 18.52 2.11 -29.30
N GLN A 105 17.51 2.46 -30.11
CA GLN A 105 17.50 2.08 -31.53
C GLN A 105 16.91 3.20 -32.38
N GLN A 106 17.67 4.28 -32.59
CA GLN A 106 17.52 5.11 -33.78
C GLN A 106 18.70 4.81 -34.72
N HIS A 107 18.37 4.05 -35.76
CA HIS A 107 18.92 4.08 -37.12
C HIS A 107 20.38 4.57 -37.28
N PHE A 108 21.30 3.61 -37.41
CA PHE A 108 22.39 3.74 -38.37
C PHE A 108 22.11 2.79 -39.53
N CYS A 109 21.63 3.37 -40.63
CA CYS A 109 21.93 3.05 -42.03
C CYS A 109 20.98 3.88 -42.91
#